data_AF-A0A7S0E974-F1
#
_entry.id   AF-A0A7S0E974-F1
#
_cell.length_a   1.000
_cell.length_b   1.000
_cell.length_c   1.000
_cell.angle_alpha   90.00
_cell.angle_beta   90.00
_cell.angle_gamma   90.00
#
_symmetry.space_group_name_H-M   'P 1'
#
loop_
_entity.id
_entity.type
_entity.pdbx_description
1 polymer ?
#
loop_
_entity_poly.entity_id
_entity_poly.type
_entity_poly.pdbx_seq_one_letter_code
_entity_poly.pdbx_strand_id
1 'polypeptide(L)'
;MVKKGFGGYLGKSIPVFGLPPLPRRRSNFSAAALRSWFLQCQDKFEKVTKLMETDHKERLQLLMSAEERARSSIWWPFTQHDLVQSVTHIDARTGEDWWVYSKGSAQSKEASPSLLRWVDGAASWWTQGVDANLHQLLTKALAYGCGRYGHVLFPENSHEAALQLTERILKGPAKGWGSRVFFSDDGSTAVEVALKMAMRKFLRTHSLMELAPEELSRLKIRIMGLKGSYHGDTLGAMNAQAPSVFTGFKQMPWYDPKGVWLDIPTLAVMQGNWRIDLSAIPQVTEDEANLTFASWAAALDMPKRAVSSLATSYRNYITSHFDNLPDQSTKIGALVLEIAMHGAGGMDLIDPLFQRILVEEANKRSIPVIADEVFSGMWRLGMPTACSMGGFHPDIACYSKLLTGGTVPMALTVASEDVFQAFAGSEKSEALLHGHSYTAHPIGCSVAIAAFDIFSDPALNPNLSAKQDKLEDLWPIEEVVALSQRAVVKRVVPLGTVLVLELQPAGSKEEAYEGYASSLAKPYVEELRSRGIFLRPLGNVMYVMVTPTTSRSKCREIVEMMSAVIPK
;
A
#
# COMPACT_ATOMS: atom_id res chain seq x y z
N MET A 1 4.92 -37.08 -13.74
CA MET A 1 6.02 -38.00 -14.12
C MET A 1 7.26 -37.18 -14.46
N VAL A 2 8.27 -37.22 -13.59
CA VAL A 2 9.50 -36.42 -13.64
C VAL A 2 10.40 -36.90 -14.80
N LYS A 3 10.63 -36.06 -15.81
CA LYS A 3 11.62 -36.33 -16.87
C LYS A 3 13.00 -35.77 -16.48
N LYS A 4 13.87 -36.71 -16.10
CA LYS A 4 15.30 -36.58 -15.73
C LYS A 4 16.13 -35.70 -16.68
N GLY A 5 17.04 -34.91 -16.11
CA GLY A 5 18.25 -34.33 -16.72
C GLY A 5 18.12 -32.86 -17.15
N PHE A 6 18.92 -31.97 -16.55
CA PHE A 6 19.15 -30.61 -17.04
C PHE A 6 19.58 -30.69 -18.52
N GLY A 7 18.72 -30.22 -19.44
CA GLY A 7 19.06 -30.07 -20.86
C GLY A 7 20.09 -28.95 -21.05
N GLY A 8 20.54 -28.69 -22.29
CA GLY A 8 21.43 -27.56 -22.61
C GLY A 8 20.84 -26.19 -22.23
N TYR A 9 21.40 -25.08 -22.71
CA TYR A 9 21.00 -23.71 -22.29
C TYR A 9 19.47 -23.46 -22.21
N LEU A 10 18.68 -24.03 -23.12
CA LEU A 10 17.21 -23.89 -23.17
C LEU A 10 16.43 -24.92 -22.33
N GLY A 11 17.13 -25.75 -21.54
CA GLY A 11 16.56 -26.92 -20.89
C GLY A 11 16.03 -27.95 -21.90
N LYS A 12 15.20 -28.88 -21.44
CA LYS A 12 14.44 -29.81 -22.31
C LYS A 12 13.11 -29.24 -22.80
N SER A 13 12.81 -27.99 -22.44
CA SER A 13 11.47 -27.39 -22.55
C SER A 13 11.19 -26.67 -23.87
N ILE A 14 12.21 -26.23 -24.62
CA ILE A 14 12.03 -25.52 -25.88
C ILE A 14 12.72 -26.28 -27.03
N PRO A 15 11.97 -26.88 -27.97
CA PRO A 15 12.55 -27.57 -29.13
C PRO A 15 13.34 -26.64 -30.05
N VAL A 16 14.48 -27.11 -30.57
CA VAL A 16 15.33 -26.36 -31.51
C VAL A 16 15.35 -27.08 -32.86
N PHE A 17 15.06 -26.36 -33.94
CA PHE A 17 15.06 -26.89 -35.30
C PHE A 17 16.11 -26.18 -36.15
N GLY A 18 17.18 -26.88 -36.52
CA GLY A 18 18.20 -26.33 -37.42
C GLY A 18 17.74 -26.35 -38.88
N LEU A 19 17.72 -25.22 -39.56
CA LEU A 19 17.40 -25.13 -40.99
C LEU A 19 18.67 -25.32 -41.86
N PRO A 20 18.57 -25.93 -43.06
CA PRO A 20 19.67 -25.95 -44.01
C PRO A 20 20.02 -24.52 -44.48
N PRO A 21 21.25 -24.27 -44.94
CA PRO A 21 21.66 -22.95 -45.42
C PRO A 21 20.73 -22.45 -46.54
N LEU A 22 20.40 -21.16 -46.49
CA LEU A 22 19.65 -20.52 -47.56
C LEU A 22 20.44 -20.52 -48.88
N PRO A 23 19.77 -20.61 -50.05
CA PRO A 23 20.41 -20.43 -51.35
C PRO A 23 21.15 -19.09 -51.43
N ARG A 24 22.43 -19.09 -51.83
CA ARG A 24 23.27 -17.88 -51.83
C ARG A 24 22.83 -16.89 -52.92
N ARG A 25 22.67 -15.62 -52.52
CA ARG A 25 22.17 -14.50 -53.35
C ARG A 25 22.93 -14.26 -54.66
N ARG A 26 24.23 -14.61 -54.72
CA ARG A 26 25.12 -14.24 -55.84
C ARG A 26 25.39 -15.35 -56.87
N SER A 27 24.91 -16.58 -56.66
CA SER A 27 25.22 -17.68 -57.61
C SER A 27 24.03 -18.56 -58.00
N ASN A 28 23.03 -18.77 -57.12
CA ASN A 28 21.90 -19.69 -57.39
C ASN A 28 20.57 -19.20 -56.78
N PHE A 29 20.39 -17.88 -56.58
CA PHE A 29 19.16 -17.36 -56.00
C PHE A 29 18.09 -17.17 -57.07
N SER A 30 17.21 -18.16 -57.19
CA SER A 30 16.02 -18.13 -58.02
C SER A 30 14.78 -18.54 -57.22
N ALA A 31 13.59 -18.21 -57.71
CA ALA A 31 12.34 -18.68 -57.11
C ALA A 31 12.30 -20.22 -57.02
N ALA A 32 12.88 -20.92 -58.00
CA ALA A 32 12.99 -22.39 -58.00
C ALA A 32 13.93 -22.91 -56.90
N ALA A 33 15.08 -22.26 -56.69
CA ALA A 33 16.01 -22.62 -55.62
C ALA A 33 15.40 -22.40 -54.23
N LEU A 34 14.66 -21.30 -54.06
CA LEU A 34 13.95 -21.01 -52.82
C LEU A 34 12.80 -22.01 -52.57
N ARG A 35 12.05 -22.38 -53.62
CA ARG A 35 11.00 -23.42 -53.54
C ARG A 35 11.59 -24.78 -53.14
N SER A 36 12.72 -25.17 -53.71
CA SER A 36 13.44 -26.39 -53.33
C SER A 36 13.88 -26.35 -51.87
N TRP A 37 14.41 -25.22 -51.41
CA TRP A 37 14.77 -25.04 -49.99
C TRP A 37 13.54 -25.14 -49.06
N PHE A 38 12.39 -24.56 -49.42
CA PHE A 38 11.15 -24.71 -48.65
C PHE A 38 10.70 -26.18 -48.55
N LEU A 39 10.77 -26.93 -49.65
CA LEU A 39 10.45 -28.36 -49.66
C LEU A 39 11.41 -29.16 -48.77
N GLN A 40 12.71 -28.84 -48.78
CA GLN A 40 13.69 -29.46 -47.86
C GLN A 40 13.42 -29.15 -46.39
N CYS A 41 12.81 -27.99 -46.10
CA CYS A 41 12.47 -27.55 -44.75
C CYS A 41 11.06 -27.94 -44.31
N GLN A 42 10.24 -28.55 -45.18
CA GLN A 42 8.81 -28.74 -44.95
C GLN A 42 8.51 -29.45 -43.62
N ASP A 43 9.15 -30.59 -43.35
CA ASP A 43 8.98 -31.34 -42.08
C ASP A 43 9.31 -30.48 -40.85
N LYS A 44 10.29 -29.58 -40.93
CA LYS A 44 10.67 -28.69 -39.82
C LYS A 44 9.63 -27.61 -39.62
N PHE A 45 9.12 -27.01 -40.69
CA PHE A 45 8.03 -26.03 -40.61
C PHE A 45 6.75 -26.67 -40.06
N GLU A 46 6.39 -27.86 -40.53
CA GLU A 46 5.25 -28.62 -40.00
C GLU A 46 5.39 -28.91 -38.51
N LYS A 47 6.60 -29.30 -38.05
CA LYS A 47 6.88 -29.50 -36.62
C LYS A 47 6.76 -28.20 -35.80
N VAL A 48 7.27 -27.08 -36.31
CA VAL A 48 7.15 -25.77 -35.64
C VAL A 48 5.68 -25.33 -35.57
N THR A 49 4.93 -25.43 -36.68
CA THR A 49 3.50 -25.10 -36.69
C THR A 49 2.71 -25.96 -35.72
N LYS A 50 2.93 -27.28 -35.75
CA LYS A 50 2.28 -28.21 -34.80
C LYS A 50 2.62 -27.88 -33.35
N LEU A 51 3.87 -27.49 -33.07
CA LEU A 51 4.28 -27.06 -31.74
C LEU A 51 3.52 -25.79 -31.31
N MET A 52 3.45 -24.77 -32.16
CA MET A 52 2.72 -23.52 -31.88
C MET A 52 1.23 -23.77 -31.65
N GLU A 53 0.60 -24.61 -32.47
CA GLU A 53 -0.81 -24.98 -32.30
C GLU A 53 -1.07 -25.75 -31.01
N THR A 54 -0.18 -26.67 -30.65
CA THR A 54 -0.29 -27.48 -29.43
C THR A 54 -0.11 -26.59 -28.20
N ASP A 55 0.94 -25.78 -28.16
CA ASP A 55 1.21 -24.82 -27.08
C ASP A 55 0.05 -23.84 -26.88
N HIS A 56 -0.49 -23.29 -27.98
CA HIS A 56 -1.65 -22.42 -27.92
C HIS A 56 -2.90 -23.11 -27.35
N LYS A 57 -3.19 -24.35 -27.78
CA LYS A 57 -4.33 -25.13 -27.27
C LYS A 57 -4.16 -25.45 -25.78
N GLU A 58 -2.97 -25.86 -25.36
CA GLU A 58 -2.66 -26.14 -23.95
C GLU A 58 -2.80 -24.87 -23.10
N ARG A 59 -2.26 -23.73 -23.56
CA ARG A 59 -2.43 -22.44 -22.89
C ARG A 59 -3.90 -22.07 -22.73
N LEU A 60 -4.70 -22.19 -23.79
CA LEU A 60 -6.14 -21.88 -23.72
C LEU A 60 -6.87 -22.77 -22.72
N GLN A 61 -6.56 -24.07 -22.67
CA GLN A 61 -7.15 -24.99 -21.67
C GLN A 61 -6.80 -24.58 -20.24
N LEU A 62 -5.56 -24.13 -20.00
CA LEU A 62 -5.14 -23.63 -18.68
C LEU A 62 -5.90 -22.37 -18.27
N LEU A 63 -6.12 -21.44 -19.20
CA LEU A 63 -6.89 -20.22 -18.97
C LEU A 63 -8.39 -20.51 -18.73
N MET A 64 -8.99 -21.37 -19.54
CA MET A 64 -10.40 -21.75 -19.44
C MET A 64 -10.74 -22.41 -18.10
N SER A 65 -9.83 -23.24 -17.59
CA SER A 65 -9.99 -23.97 -16.31
C SER A 65 -9.54 -23.18 -15.08
N ALA A 66 -8.97 -21.98 -15.25
CA ALA A 66 -8.32 -21.27 -14.15
C ALA A 66 -9.26 -20.91 -13.00
N GLU A 67 -10.47 -20.45 -13.30
CA GLU A 67 -11.49 -20.09 -12.30
C GLU A 67 -11.91 -21.30 -11.45
N GLU A 68 -12.20 -22.44 -12.10
CA GLU A 68 -12.59 -23.67 -11.41
C GLU A 68 -11.48 -24.17 -10.50
N ARG A 69 -10.25 -24.26 -11.04
CA ARG A 69 -9.08 -24.65 -10.26
C ARG A 69 -8.90 -23.73 -9.06
N ALA A 70 -8.96 -22.41 -9.26
CA ALA A 70 -8.81 -21.44 -8.20
C ALA A 70 -9.85 -21.63 -7.08
N ARG A 71 -11.14 -21.76 -7.41
CA ARG A 71 -12.21 -22.01 -6.43
C ARG A 71 -12.04 -23.32 -5.66
N SER A 72 -11.49 -24.34 -6.31
CA SER A 72 -11.30 -25.66 -5.70
C SER A 72 -10.06 -25.74 -4.79
N SER A 73 -9.07 -24.87 -5.00
CA SER A 73 -7.74 -25.07 -4.39
C SER A 73 -7.16 -23.86 -3.65
N ILE A 74 -7.67 -22.63 -3.85
CA ILE A 74 -7.11 -21.42 -3.25
C ILE A 74 -7.93 -20.98 -2.05
N TRP A 75 -7.26 -20.75 -0.91
CA TRP A 75 -7.82 -20.02 0.22
C TRP A 75 -7.48 -18.53 0.14
N TRP A 76 -8.40 -17.73 -0.38
CA TRP A 76 -8.20 -16.28 -0.47
C TRP A 76 -8.28 -15.57 0.88
N PRO A 77 -7.38 -14.61 1.16
CA PRO A 77 -7.46 -13.76 2.34
C PRO A 77 -8.67 -12.80 2.25
N PHE A 78 -9.26 -12.46 3.40
CA PHE A 78 -10.38 -11.50 3.52
C PHE A 78 -11.55 -11.77 2.55
N THR A 79 -11.86 -13.04 2.27
CA THR A 79 -12.88 -13.44 1.29
C THR A 79 -13.77 -14.53 1.88
N GLN A 80 -15.09 -14.33 1.88
CA GLN A 80 -16.07 -15.38 2.19
C GLN A 80 -16.30 -16.23 0.93
N HIS A 81 -15.82 -17.48 0.96
CA HIS A 81 -15.79 -18.36 -0.21
C HIS A 81 -17.18 -18.69 -0.76
N ASP A 82 -18.18 -18.84 0.11
CA ASP A 82 -19.57 -19.15 -0.29
C ASP A 82 -20.22 -18.01 -1.11
N LEU A 83 -19.70 -16.79 -0.99
CA LEU A 83 -20.20 -15.62 -1.70
C LEU A 83 -19.45 -15.35 -3.03
N VAL A 84 -18.42 -16.14 -3.35
CA VAL A 84 -17.63 -15.96 -4.57
C VAL A 84 -18.42 -16.51 -5.77
N GLN A 85 -18.96 -15.60 -6.57
CA GLN A 85 -19.71 -15.95 -7.78
C GLN A 85 -18.81 -16.15 -9.00
N SER A 86 -17.79 -15.31 -9.16
CA SER A 86 -16.86 -15.31 -10.29
C SER A 86 -15.43 -15.02 -9.85
N VAL A 87 -14.44 -15.59 -10.55
CA VAL A 87 -13.01 -15.31 -10.30
C VAL A 87 -12.37 -14.60 -11.49
N THR A 88 -11.72 -13.46 -11.24
CA THR A 88 -10.88 -12.78 -12.22
C THR A 88 -9.56 -13.52 -12.39
N HIS A 89 -9.27 -14.03 -13.58
CA HIS A 89 -7.98 -14.64 -13.90
C HIS A 89 -7.07 -13.63 -14.61
N ILE A 90 -5.97 -13.26 -13.95
CA ILE A 90 -4.97 -12.31 -14.45
C ILE A 90 -3.84 -13.12 -15.09
N ASP A 91 -3.65 -13.00 -16.40
CA ASP A 91 -2.58 -13.66 -17.17
C ASP A 91 -1.24 -12.92 -17.00
N ALA A 92 -1.30 -11.58 -17.00
CA ALA A 92 -0.12 -10.73 -16.84
C ALA A 92 -0.50 -9.32 -16.35
N ARG A 93 0.53 -8.53 -16.02
CA ARG A 93 0.40 -7.07 -15.85
C ARG A 93 1.47 -6.33 -16.63
N THR A 94 1.18 -5.11 -17.05
CA THR A 94 2.14 -4.20 -17.69
C THR A 94 1.87 -2.79 -17.19
N GLY A 95 2.75 -2.28 -16.31
CA GLY A 95 2.48 -1.03 -15.61
C GLY A 95 1.25 -1.16 -14.72
N GLU A 96 0.31 -0.24 -14.89
CA GLU A 96 -0.95 -0.18 -14.15
C GLU A 96 -2.05 -1.09 -14.72
N ASP A 97 -1.84 -1.68 -15.90
CA ASP A 97 -2.87 -2.46 -16.58
C ASP A 97 -2.65 -3.98 -16.38
N TRP A 98 -3.72 -4.70 -16.05
CA TRP A 98 -3.82 -6.16 -16.08
C TRP A 98 -4.27 -6.66 -17.44
N TRP A 99 -3.81 -7.84 -17.81
CA TRP A 99 -4.33 -8.65 -18.91
C TRP A 99 -5.20 -9.76 -18.31
N VAL A 100 -6.51 -9.58 -18.40
CA VAL A 100 -7.52 -10.43 -17.77
C VAL A 100 -8.13 -11.36 -18.82
N TYR A 101 -8.14 -12.66 -18.52
CA TYR A 101 -8.84 -13.62 -19.37
C TYR A 101 -10.35 -13.47 -19.26
N SER A 102 -11.00 -13.28 -20.41
CA SER A 102 -12.45 -13.28 -20.56
C SER A 102 -12.87 -14.47 -21.43
N LYS A 103 -13.90 -15.20 -20.98
CA LYS A 103 -14.50 -16.31 -21.73
C LYS A 103 -15.33 -15.82 -22.94
N GLY A 104 -15.54 -14.52 -23.08
CA GLY A 104 -16.50 -13.91 -24.02
C GLY A 104 -17.93 -13.97 -23.46
N SER A 105 -18.68 -12.89 -23.60
CA SER A 105 -20.11 -12.82 -23.23
C SER A 105 -20.89 -12.01 -24.27
N ALA A 106 -22.21 -12.14 -24.30
CA ALA A 106 -23.06 -11.30 -25.17
C ALA A 106 -22.94 -9.78 -24.86
N GLN A 107 -22.34 -9.40 -23.72
CA GLN A 107 -22.11 -8.01 -23.30
C GLN A 107 -20.72 -7.48 -23.68
N SER A 108 -19.76 -8.33 -24.04
CA SER A 108 -18.49 -7.91 -24.64
C SER A 108 -18.64 -7.86 -26.16
N LYS A 109 -18.11 -6.82 -26.82
CA LYS A 109 -18.11 -6.71 -28.30
C LYS A 109 -17.39 -7.88 -29.01
N GLU A 110 -16.68 -8.73 -28.25
CA GLU A 110 -16.01 -9.94 -28.71
C GLU A 110 -16.77 -11.18 -28.21
N ALA A 111 -17.29 -11.99 -29.13
CA ALA A 111 -17.97 -13.25 -28.86
C ALA A 111 -17.01 -14.42 -28.57
N SER A 112 -15.70 -14.20 -28.74
CA SER A 112 -14.64 -15.21 -28.57
C SER A 112 -13.84 -14.96 -27.29
N PRO A 113 -13.24 -15.99 -26.68
CA PRO A 113 -12.31 -15.81 -25.57
C PRO A 113 -11.17 -14.85 -25.91
N SER A 114 -10.88 -13.90 -25.03
CA SER A 114 -9.86 -12.87 -25.27
C SER A 114 -9.19 -12.42 -23.97
N LEU A 115 -8.07 -11.70 -24.12
CA LEU A 115 -7.40 -11.01 -23.02
C LEU A 115 -7.84 -9.54 -23.05
N LEU A 116 -8.56 -9.12 -22.02
CA LEU A 116 -9.02 -7.75 -21.84
C LEU A 116 -8.02 -6.97 -21.00
N ARG A 117 -7.85 -5.68 -21.31
CA ARG A 117 -7.00 -4.78 -20.54
C ARG A 117 -7.81 -4.09 -19.45
N TRP A 118 -7.45 -4.29 -18.18
CA TRP A 118 -8.10 -3.67 -17.03
C TRP A 118 -7.12 -2.80 -16.25
N VAL A 119 -7.51 -1.58 -15.89
CA VAL A 119 -6.73 -0.72 -14.98
C VAL A 119 -6.79 -1.27 -13.57
N ASP A 120 -5.65 -1.45 -12.91
CA ASP A 120 -5.54 -1.84 -11.50
C ASP A 120 -5.82 -0.65 -10.57
N GLY A 121 -7.08 -0.25 -10.47
CA GLY A 121 -7.49 0.86 -9.62
C GLY A 121 -7.44 0.57 -8.11
N ALA A 122 -7.22 -0.67 -7.69
CA ALA A 122 -6.95 -1.02 -6.30
C ALA A 122 -5.45 -1.00 -5.95
N ALA A 123 -4.60 -0.70 -6.94
CA ALA A 123 -3.14 -0.79 -6.88
C ALA A 123 -2.65 -2.10 -6.26
N SER A 124 -3.28 -3.23 -6.60
CA SER A 124 -3.01 -4.57 -6.04
C SER A 124 -2.75 -4.52 -4.53
N TRP A 125 -3.76 -4.09 -3.78
CA TRP A 125 -3.67 -3.88 -2.32
C TRP A 125 -2.72 -2.75 -1.93
N TRP A 126 -2.83 -1.63 -2.64
CA TRP A 126 -2.09 -0.39 -2.37
C TRP A 126 -0.57 -0.49 -2.52
N THR A 127 -0.08 -1.50 -3.24
CA THR A 127 1.35 -1.79 -3.42
C THR A 127 1.94 -1.23 -4.71
N GLN A 128 1.15 -1.09 -5.77
CA GLN A 128 1.66 -0.76 -7.10
C GLN A 128 2.22 0.65 -7.20
N GLY A 129 3.41 0.77 -7.79
CA GLY A 129 4.19 2.00 -7.80
C GLY A 129 4.74 2.45 -9.16
N VAL A 130 4.72 1.64 -10.23
CA VAL A 130 5.33 2.03 -11.51
C VAL A 130 4.42 1.83 -12.71
N ASP A 131 4.56 2.72 -13.69
CA ASP A 131 3.94 2.58 -15.00
C ASP A 131 4.64 1.54 -15.90
N ALA A 132 4.08 1.34 -17.09
CA ALA A 132 4.53 0.33 -18.04
C ALA A 132 5.98 0.53 -18.53
N ASN A 133 6.43 1.77 -18.67
CA ASN A 133 7.76 2.10 -19.19
C ASN A 133 8.83 1.81 -18.14
N LEU A 134 8.50 2.05 -16.87
CA LEU A 134 9.43 1.93 -15.74
C LEU A 134 9.43 0.53 -15.11
N HIS A 135 8.39 -0.28 -15.36
CA HIS A 135 8.29 -1.66 -14.86
C HIS A 135 9.53 -2.53 -15.19
N GLN A 136 10.14 -2.35 -16.37
CA GLN A 136 11.33 -3.11 -16.75
C GLN A 136 12.55 -2.83 -15.86
N LEU A 137 12.65 -1.64 -15.26
CA LEU A 137 13.75 -1.30 -14.35
C LEU A 137 13.68 -2.14 -13.07
N LEU A 138 12.47 -2.30 -12.51
CA LEU A 138 12.24 -3.17 -11.34
C LEU A 138 12.55 -4.63 -11.67
N THR A 139 12.12 -5.13 -12.82
CA THR A 139 12.41 -6.50 -13.26
C THR A 139 13.90 -6.76 -13.40
N LYS A 140 14.66 -5.80 -13.97
CA LYS A 140 16.12 -5.90 -14.07
C LYS A 140 16.79 -5.89 -12.70
N ALA A 141 16.33 -5.04 -11.77
CA ALA A 141 16.84 -4.99 -10.41
C ALA A 141 16.58 -6.31 -9.65
N LEU A 142 15.39 -6.89 -9.81
CA LEU A 142 15.05 -8.19 -9.26
C LEU A 142 15.95 -9.30 -9.82
N ALA A 143 16.07 -9.39 -11.14
CA ALA A 143 16.91 -10.40 -11.81
C ALA A 143 18.38 -10.28 -11.41
N TYR A 144 18.88 -9.05 -11.26
CA TYR A 144 20.22 -8.78 -10.77
C TYR A 144 20.42 -9.24 -9.33
N GLY A 145 19.50 -8.88 -8.42
CA GLY A 145 19.56 -9.32 -7.02
C GLY A 145 19.55 -10.85 -6.89
N CYS A 146 18.67 -11.51 -7.64
CA CYS A 146 18.61 -12.97 -7.71
C CYS A 146 19.92 -13.58 -8.22
N GLY A 147 20.44 -13.08 -9.35
CA GLY A 147 21.63 -13.63 -9.98
C GLY A 147 22.92 -13.37 -9.21
N ARG A 148 23.03 -12.24 -8.52
CA ARG A 148 24.22 -11.87 -7.75
C ARG A 148 24.28 -12.52 -6.37
N TYR A 149 23.14 -12.62 -5.67
CA TYR A 149 23.12 -13.01 -4.27
C TYR A 149 22.25 -14.22 -3.96
N GLY A 150 21.09 -14.36 -4.62
CA GLY A 150 20.01 -15.19 -4.09
C GLY A 150 19.59 -14.68 -2.71
N HIS A 151 19.77 -15.49 -1.67
CA HIS A 151 19.61 -15.09 -0.27
C HIS A 151 20.88 -15.36 0.53
N VAL A 152 21.26 -14.43 1.40
CA VAL A 152 22.44 -14.52 2.28
C VAL A 152 22.07 -14.07 3.68
N LEU A 153 22.69 -14.70 4.70
CA LEU A 153 22.42 -14.40 6.11
C LEU A 153 22.78 -12.93 6.44
N PHE A 154 21.89 -12.22 7.15
CA PHE A 154 22.06 -10.80 7.43
C PHE A 154 22.63 -10.43 8.81
N PRO A 155 22.22 -11.04 9.95
CA PRO A 155 22.75 -10.65 11.26
C PRO A 155 24.28 -10.67 11.30
N GLU A 156 24.90 -9.58 11.77
CA GLU A 156 26.37 -9.36 11.80
C GLU A 156 27.07 -9.36 10.43
N ASN A 157 26.29 -9.37 9.34
CA ASN A 157 26.76 -9.31 7.97
C ASN A 157 26.20 -8.08 7.27
N SER A 158 26.77 -7.73 6.13
CA SER A 158 26.24 -6.68 5.26
C SER A 158 26.35 -7.08 3.80
N HIS A 159 25.51 -6.48 2.98
CA HIS A 159 25.60 -6.54 1.53
C HIS A 159 25.22 -5.19 0.95
N GLU A 160 25.76 -4.91 -0.23
CA GLU A 160 25.67 -3.60 -0.88
C GLU A 160 24.23 -3.11 -1.03
N ALA A 161 23.30 -4.01 -1.37
CA ALA A 161 21.90 -3.64 -1.57
C ALA A 161 21.22 -3.18 -0.26
N ALA A 162 21.48 -3.84 0.88
CA ALA A 162 20.95 -3.37 2.16
C ALA A 162 21.55 -2.02 2.56
N LEU A 163 22.87 -1.85 2.42
CA LEU A 163 23.55 -0.59 2.76
C LEU A 163 23.02 0.60 1.94
N GLN A 164 22.94 0.43 0.62
CA GLN A 164 22.45 1.46 -0.29
C GLN A 164 20.98 1.82 -0.04
N LEU A 165 20.14 0.83 0.31
CA LEU A 165 18.76 1.09 0.68
C LEU A 165 18.69 1.85 2.01
N THR A 166 19.42 1.42 3.03
CA THR A 166 19.50 2.13 4.31
C THR A 166 19.89 3.58 4.12
N GLU A 167 20.91 3.88 3.32
CA GLU A 167 21.34 5.25 3.06
C GLU A 167 20.26 6.11 2.39
N ARG A 168 19.54 5.57 1.41
CA ARG A 168 18.44 6.27 0.73
C ARG A 168 17.31 6.60 1.69
N ILE A 169 16.94 5.65 2.53
CA ILE A 169 15.88 5.81 3.53
C ILE A 169 16.25 6.90 4.55
N LEU A 170 17.49 6.86 5.05
CA LEU A 170 18.00 7.86 6.01
C LEU A 170 18.20 9.26 5.38
N LYS A 171 18.53 9.35 4.09
CA LYS A 171 18.67 10.63 3.36
C LYS A 171 17.36 11.17 2.79
N GLY A 172 16.32 10.34 2.68
CA GLY A 172 15.01 10.68 2.13
C GLY A 172 13.93 10.75 3.22
N PRO A 173 13.02 9.76 3.32
CA PRO A 173 11.86 9.82 4.21
C PRO A 173 12.21 9.94 5.71
N ALA A 174 13.39 9.47 6.13
CA ALA A 174 13.85 9.57 7.51
C ALA A 174 14.82 10.74 7.77
N LYS A 175 14.99 11.63 6.80
CA LYS A 175 15.94 12.75 6.89
C LYS A 175 15.63 13.65 8.08
N GLY A 176 16.67 13.93 8.86
CA GLY A 176 16.61 14.85 10.01
C GLY A 176 16.21 14.20 11.34
N TRP A 177 15.84 12.92 11.37
CA TRP A 177 15.44 12.25 12.62
C TRP A 177 15.89 10.79 12.75
N GLY A 178 15.82 10.00 11.67
CA GLY A 178 16.16 8.57 11.72
C GLY A 178 17.67 8.33 11.68
N SER A 179 18.14 7.28 12.37
CA SER A 179 19.57 6.90 12.36
C SER A 179 19.82 5.42 12.13
N ARG A 180 18.82 4.55 12.30
CA ARG A 180 18.93 3.09 12.12
C ARG A 180 17.74 2.54 11.35
N VAL A 181 18.00 1.50 10.55
CA VAL A 181 16.98 0.79 9.78
C VAL A 181 17.00 -0.68 10.16
N PHE A 182 15.87 -1.21 10.60
CA PHE A 182 15.63 -2.62 10.82
C PHE A 182 14.81 -3.20 9.67
N PHE A 183 15.19 -4.36 9.15
CA PHE A 183 14.51 -5.00 8.03
C PHE A 183 13.58 -6.13 8.49
N SER A 184 12.39 -6.19 7.92
CA SER A 184 11.40 -7.24 8.15
C SER A 184 10.65 -7.59 6.86
N ASP A 185 9.66 -8.48 6.92
CA ASP A 185 9.09 -9.12 5.72
C ASP A 185 7.88 -8.34 5.17
N ASP A 186 7.04 -7.79 6.03
CA ASP A 186 5.84 -7.03 5.68
C ASP A 186 5.46 -5.95 6.71
N GLY A 187 4.42 -5.17 6.42
CA GLY A 187 3.95 -4.08 7.29
C GLY A 187 3.57 -4.51 8.71
N SER A 188 2.93 -5.67 8.89
CA SER A 188 2.56 -6.17 10.22
C SER A 188 3.80 -6.46 11.06
N THR A 189 4.80 -7.10 10.43
CA THR A 189 6.07 -7.40 11.10
C THR A 189 6.87 -6.13 11.44
N ALA A 190 6.82 -5.11 10.58
CA ALA A 190 7.44 -3.81 10.85
C ALA A 190 6.80 -3.09 12.05
N VAL A 191 5.47 -3.15 12.17
CA VAL A 191 4.76 -2.59 13.33
C VAL A 191 5.09 -3.37 14.61
N GLU A 192 5.17 -4.70 14.58
CA GLU A 192 5.56 -5.46 15.78
C GLU A 192 6.97 -5.14 16.25
N VAL A 193 7.90 -4.94 15.31
CA VAL A 193 9.25 -4.44 15.62
C VAL A 193 9.17 -3.04 16.24
N ALA A 194 8.38 -2.14 15.66
CA ALA A 194 8.22 -0.77 16.17
C ALA A 194 7.63 -0.73 17.58
N LEU A 195 6.62 -1.56 17.88
CA LEU A 195 6.04 -1.68 19.22
C LEU A 195 7.11 -2.10 20.23
N LYS A 196 7.93 -3.12 19.94
CA LYS A 196 9.03 -3.53 20.83
C LYS A 196 10.02 -2.38 21.05
N MET A 197 10.38 -1.66 19.99
CA MET A 197 11.28 -0.51 20.04
C MET A 197 10.74 0.62 20.93
N ALA A 198 9.49 1.02 20.73
CA ALA A 198 8.83 2.08 21.51
C ALA A 198 8.72 1.71 22.98
N MET A 199 8.25 0.49 23.28
CA MET A 199 8.08 0.04 24.67
C MET A 199 9.41 0.03 25.42
N ARG A 200 10.50 -0.42 24.79
CA ARG A 200 11.83 -0.39 25.41
C ARG A 200 12.31 1.04 25.67
N LYS A 201 12.15 1.94 24.69
CA LYS A 201 12.50 3.35 24.86
C LYS A 201 11.72 3.97 26.02
N PHE A 202 10.41 3.76 26.07
CA PHE A 202 9.55 4.25 27.14
C PHE A 202 10.01 3.75 28.51
N LEU A 203 10.25 2.44 28.66
CA LEU A 203 10.71 1.84 29.91
C LEU A 203 12.04 2.42 30.39
N ARG A 204 13.00 2.64 29.48
CA ARG A 204 14.30 3.25 29.81
C ARG A 204 14.15 4.72 30.18
N THR A 205 13.42 5.50 29.40
CA THR A 205 13.22 6.94 29.64
C THR A 205 12.54 7.23 30.98
N HIS A 206 11.66 6.34 31.44
CA HIS A 206 10.94 6.48 32.70
C HIS A 206 11.56 5.68 33.86
N SER A 207 12.80 5.19 33.72
CA SER A 207 13.50 4.38 34.73
C SER A 207 12.72 3.15 35.22
N LEU A 208 11.81 2.62 34.39
CA LEU A 208 10.98 1.46 34.74
C LEU A 208 11.72 0.14 34.60
N MET A 209 12.85 0.15 33.88
CA MET A 209 13.74 -1.01 33.73
C MET A 209 14.42 -1.43 35.05
N GLU A 210 14.44 -0.55 36.07
CA GLU A 210 15.09 -0.78 37.36
C GLU A 210 14.14 -1.34 38.42
N LEU A 211 12.83 -1.39 38.12
CA LEU A 211 11.82 -1.90 39.03
C LEU A 211 11.93 -3.40 39.25
N ALA A 212 11.51 -3.87 40.43
CA ALA A 212 11.45 -5.30 40.71
C ALA A 212 10.42 -6.00 39.78
N PRO A 213 10.61 -7.29 39.45
CA PRO A 213 9.69 -8.04 38.59
C PRO A 213 8.22 -7.96 39.04
N GLU A 214 7.98 -7.96 40.35
CA GLU A 214 6.64 -7.86 40.93
C GLU A 214 5.99 -6.50 40.64
N GLU A 215 6.76 -5.42 40.67
CA GLU A 215 6.28 -4.07 40.34
C GLU A 215 6.04 -3.92 38.84
N LEU A 216 6.96 -4.43 38.01
CA LEU A 216 6.82 -4.45 36.56
C LEU A 216 5.56 -5.21 36.13
N SER A 217 5.26 -6.34 36.79
CA SER A 217 4.06 -7.15 36.51
C SER A 217 2.73 -6.44 36.80
N ARG A 218 2.75 -5.40 37.66
CA ARG A 218 1.57 -4.60 37.98
C ARG A 218 1.34 -3.46 36.99
N LEU A 219 2.35 -3.10 36.20
CA LEU A 219 2.22 -2.03 35.21
C LEU A 219 1.36 -2.48 34.03
N LYS A 220 0.35 -1.66 33.70
CA LYS A 220 -0.47 -1.84 32.51
C LYS A 220 0.01 -0.88 31.44
N ILE A 221 0.99 -1.31 30.65
CA ILE A 221 1.47 -0.53 29.53
C ILE A 221 0.48 -0.66 28.37
N ARG A 222 -0.04 0.49 27.95
CA ARG A 222 -1.01 0.64 26.85
C ARG A 222 -0.41 1.48 25.74
N ILE A 223 -1.05 1.46 24.58
CA ILE A 223 -0.77 2.40 23.50
C ILE A 223 -1.83 3.50 23.46
N MET A 224 -1.47 4.67 22.94
CA MET A 224 -2.44 5.64 22.45
C MET A 224 -2.56 5.47 20.95
N GLY A 225 -3.78 5.35 20.44
CA GLY A 225 -4.06 5.17 19.02
C GLY A 225 -5.36 5.84 18.60
N LEU A 226 -5.68 5.73 17.32
CA LEU A 226 -6.87 6.34 16.73
C LEU A 226 -7.88 5.26 16.34
N LYS A 227 -9.17 5.47 16.61
CA LYS A 227 -10.20 4.54 16.16
C LYS A 227 -10.21 4.48 14.63
N GLY A 228 -10.33 3.26 14.10
CA GLY A 228 -10.29 3.00 12.66
C GLY A 228 -8.88 2.85 12.06
N SER A 229 -7.80 3.09 12.83
CA SER A 229 -6.45 2.83 12.33
C SER A 229 -6.22 1.33 12.11
N TYR A 230 -5.40 1.00 11.12
CA TYR A 230 -5.03 -0.38 10.82
C TYR A 230 -3.51 -0.52 10.73
N HIS A 231 -2.99 -1.58 11.35
CA HIS A 231 -1.55 -1.77 11.51
C HIS A 231 -1.04 -3.16 11.11
N GLY A 232 -1.90 -4.02 10.56
CA GLY A 232 -1.56 -5.39 10.17
C GLY A 232 -2.30 -6.48 10.93
N ASP A 233 -2.11 -7.73 10.51
CA ASP A 233 -2.94 -8.87 10.95
C ASP A 233 -2.19 -9.85 11.88
N THR A 234 -0.92 -9.59 12.18
CA THR A 234 -0.21 -10.35 13.23
C THR A 234 -0.67 -9.90 14.60
N LEU A 235 -0.64 -10.78 15.60
CA LEU A 235 -1.31 -10.53 16.89
C LEU A 235 -0.85 -9.24 17.59
N GLY A 236 0.44 -8.90 17.53
CA GLY A 236 0.94 -7.65 18.13
C GLY A 236 0.40 -6.41 17.42
N ALA A 237 0.36 -6.45 16.09
CA ALA A 237 -0.22 -5.40 15.26
C ALA A 237 -1.75 -5.28 15.42
N MET A 238 -2.46 -6.41 15.54
CA MET A 238 -3.90 -6.43 15.83
C MET A 238 -4.19 -5.82 17.21
N ASN A 239 -3.43 -6.17 18.23
CA ASN A 239 -3.57 -5.62 19.58
C ASN A 239 -3.34 -4.10 19.65
N ALA A 240 -2.69 -3.54 18.61
CA ALA A 240 -2.52 -2.11 18.40
C ALA A 240 -3.68 -1.45 17.62
N GLN A 241 -4.78 -2.16 17.38
CA GLN A 241 -6.00 -1.64 16.75
C GLN A 241 -7.18 -1.65 17.70
N ALA A 242 -8.09 -0.69 17.52
CA ALA A 242 -9.35 -0.63 18.23
C ALA A 242 -10.25 -1.84 17.89
N PRO A 243 -11.14 -2.27 18.82
CA PRO A 243 -12.10 -3.33 18.55
C PRO A 243 -12.94 -3.04 17.29
N SER A 244 -13.04 -4.02 16.39
CA SER A 244 -13.74 -3.89 15.11
C SER A 244 -14.22 -5.25 14.59
N VAL A 245 -14.79 -5.27 13.39
CA VAL A 245 -15.18 -6.52 12.69
C VAL A 245 -13.99 -7.44 12.41
N PHE A 246 -12.77 -6.92 12.39
CA PHE A 246 -11.54 -7.69 12.14
C PHE A 246 -10.95 -8.35 13.40
N THR A 247 -11.32 -7.86 14.59
CA THR A 247 -10.65 -8.26 15.84
C THR A 247 -11.56 -9.04 16.80
N GLY A 248 -12.83 -9.26 16.43
CA GLY A 248 -13.76 -10.04 17.24
C GLY A 248 -13.28 -11.47 17.53
N PHE A 249 -13.83 -12.09 18.58
CA PHE A 249 -13.42 -13.42 19.06
C PHE A 249 -13.38 -14.51 17.98
N LYS A 250 -14.29 -14.46 17.00
CA LYS A 250 -14.33 -15.41 15.88
C LYS A 250 -13.17 -15.25 14.89
N GLN A 251 -12.54 -14.07 14.84
CA GLN A 251 -11.37 -13.80 14.00
C GLN A 251 -10.09 -14.20 14.73
N MET A 252 -9.90 -13.73 15.96
CA MET A 252 -8.70 -14.03 16.75
C MET A 252 -9.02 -14.13 18.24
N PRO A 253 -9.17 -15.33 18.82
CA PRO A 253 -9.49 -15.52 20.24
C PRO A 253 -8.47 -14.94 21.23
N TRP A 254 -7.23 -14.69 20.81
CA TRP A 254 -6.20 -14.07 21.66
C TRP A 254 -6.06 -12.56 21.46
N TYR A 255 -6.92 -11.94 20.64
CA TYR A 255 -6.96 -10.50 20.55
C TYR A 255 -7.28 -9.89 21.92
N ASP A 256 -6.40 -9.02 22.39
CA ASP A 256 -6.53 -8.27 23.62
C ASP A 256 -6.15 -6.81 23.34
N PRO A 257 -7.13 -5.91 23.12
CA PRO A 257 -6.85 -4.53 22.75
C PRO A 257 -5.96 -3.87 23.80
N LYS A 258 -4.75 -3.45 23.39
CA LYS A 258 -3.78 -2.83 24.30
C LYS A 258 -3.82 -1.31 24.25
N GLY A 259 -4.82 -0.70 23.63
CA GLY A 259 -4.85 0.75 23.42
C GLY A 259 -5.94 1.52 24.14
N VAL A 260 -5.70 2.82 24.26
CA VAL A 260 -6.67 3.90 24.47
C VAL A 260 -6.88 4.56 23.10
N TRP A 261 -8.14 4.69 22.67
CA TRP A 261 -8.48 5.04 21.30
C TRP A 261 -9.23 6.35 21.23
N LEU A 262 -8.66 7.33 20.52
CA LEU A 262 -9.32 8.60 20.26
C LEU A 262 -10.18 8.49 19.00
N ASP A 263 -11.31 9.19 19.02
CA ASP A 263 -12.04 9.49 17.79
C ASP A 263 -11.25 10.51 16.95
N ILE A 264 -11.48 10.50 15.64
CA ILE A 264 -10.72 11.30 14.69
C ILE A 264 -11.57 12.39 14.06
N PRO A 265 -11.02 13.59 13.87
CA PRO A 265 -11.55 14.54 12.92
C PRO A 265 -11.09 14.18 11.50
N THR A 266 -12.00 14.19 10.54
CA THR A 266 -11.67 13.85 9.14
C THR A 266 -11.78 15.07 8.24
N LEU A 267 -10.96 15.13 7.20
CA LEU A 267 -10.87 16.24 6.25
C LEU A 267 -11.15 15.72 4.85
N ALA A 268 -12.13 16.30 4.15
CA ALA A 268 -12.47 15.89 2.80
C ALA A 268 -13.11 17.03 1.99
N VAL A 269 -13.24 16.83 0.68
CA VAL A 269 -14.05 17.69 -0.17
C VAL A 269 -15.52 17.27 -0.04
N MET A 270 -16.36 18.18 0.42
CA MET A 270 -17.80 17.98 0.61
C MET A 270 -18.54 19.18 0.05
N GLN A 271 -19.48 18.95 -0.87
CA GLN A 271 -20.29 20.02 -1.47
C GLN A 271 -19.42 21.17 -2.02
N GLY A 272 -18.35 20.82 -2.74
CA GLY A 272 -17.48 21.76 -3.42
C GLY A 272 -16.30 22.32 -2.61
N ASN A 273 -16.24 22.10 -1.29
CA ASN A 273 -15.23 22.73 -0.42
C ASN A 273 -14.51 21.70 0.45
N TRP A 274 -13.25 21.98 0.80
CA TRP A 274 -12.56 21.21 1.84
C TRP A 274 -13.19 21.54 3.20
N ARG A 275 -13.64 20.53 3.93
CA ARG A 275 -14.30 20.66 5.24
C ARG A 275 -13.75 19.64 6.21
N ILE A 276 -13.78 20.00 7.50
CA ILE A 276 -13.45 19.07 8.58
C ILE A 276 -14.76 18.56 9.16
N ASP A 277 -14.93 17.25 9.20
CA ASP A 277 -15.95 16.61 10.02
C ASP A 277 -15.42 16.48 11.45
N LEU A 278 -16.03 17.24 12.35
CA LEU A 278 -15.74 17.28 13.79
C LEU A 278 -16.80 16.56 14.62
N SER A 279 -17.73 15.83 14.00
CA SER A 279 -18.89 15.21 14.70
C SER A 279 -18.49 14.30 15.86
N ALA A 280 -17.31 13.67 15.78
CA ALA A 280 -16.78 12.80 16.83
C ALA A 280 -15.92 13.53 17.88
N ILE A 281 -15.66 14.83 17.70
CA ILE A 281 -14.85 15.64 18.62
C ILE A 281 -15.78 16.47 19.53
N PRO A 282 -15.77 16.25 20.85
CA PRO A 282 -16.64 16.96 21.77
C PRO A 282 -16.19 18.43 21.96
N GLN A 283 -17.14 19.27 22.37
CA GLN A 283 -16.89 20.66 22.79
C GLN A 283 -16.27 21.57 21.72
N VAL A 284 -16.52 21.29 20.44
CA VAL A 284 -16.17 22.19 19.32
C VAL A 284 -17.17 23.34 19.21
N THR A 285 -16.72 24.50 18.75
CA THR A 285 -17.60 25.66 18.52
C THR A 285 -18.37 25.54 17.20
N GLU A 286 -19.43 26.33 17.02
CA GLU A 286 -20.17 26.37 15.75
C GLU A 286 -19.32 26.88 14.59
N ASP A 287 -18.43 27.85 14.83
CA ASP A 287 -17.47 28.35 13.84
C ASP A 287 -16.48 27.25 13.42
N GLU A 288 -16.05 26.42 14.37
CA GLU A 288 -15.17 25.27 14.10
C GLU A 288 -15.86 24.19 13.28
N ALA A 289 -17.11 23.87 13.62
CA ALA A 289 -17.92 22.87 12.92
C ALA A 289 -18.22 23.26 11.46
N ASN A 290 -18.25 24.57 11.16
CA ASN A 290 -18.50 25.10 9.82
C ASN A 290 -17.22 25.49 9.07
N LEU A 291 -16.03 25.12 9.59
CA LEU A 291 -14.76 25.51 9.00
C LEU A 291 -14.57 24.92 7.60
N THR A 292 -14.30 25.79 6.63
CA THR A 292 -14.05 25.43 5.23
C THR A 292 -12.72 25.97 4.74
N PHE A 293 -12.07 25.27 3.83
CA PHE A 293 -10.87 25.72 3.14
C PHE A 293 -11.09 25.79 1.63
N ALA A 294 -10.52 26.84 1.01
CA ALA A 294 -10.59 27.02 -0.44
C ALA A 294 -9.74 26.01 -1.22
N SER A 295 -8.74 25.39 -0.58
CA SER A 295 -7.83 24.43 -1.22
C SER A 295 -7.14 23.52 -0.20
N TRP A 296 -6.54 22.43 -0.69
CA TRP A 296 -5.68 21.56 0.10
C TRP A 296 -4.49 22.31 0.73
N ALA A 297 -3.87 23.21 -0.03
CA ALA A 297 -2.76 24.03 0.47
C ALA A 297 -3.18 24.92 1.65
N ALA A 298 -4.40 25.47 1.62
CA ALA A 298 -4.93 26.26 2.74
C ALA A 298 -5.25 25.39 3.96
N ALA A 299 -5.73 24.17 3.77
CA ALA A 299 -5.95 23.21 4.85
C ALA A 299 -4.62 22.75 5.50
N LEU A 300 -3.51 22.82 4.78
CA LEU A 300 -2.15 22.49 5.24
C LEU A 300 -1.34 23.68 5.77
N ASP A 301 -1.92 24.88 5.92
CA ASP A 301 -1.22 26.04 6.50
C ASP A 301 -1.03 25.87 8.02
N MET A 302 -0.08 25.01 8.41
CA MET A 302 0.19 24.66 9.81
C MET A 302 0.56 25.86 10.70
N PRO A 303 1.38 26.84 10.26
CA PRO A 303 1.65 28.03 11.06
C PRO A 303 0.36 28.78 11.46
N LYS A 304 -0.58 28.95 10.52
CA LYS A 304 -1.88 29.58 10.80
C LYS A 304 -2.78 28.69 11.65
N ARG A 305 -2.83 27.39 11.35
CA ARG A 305 -3.74 26.44 12.00
C ARG A 305 -3.33 26.08 13.43
N ALA A 306 -2.04 26.03 13.73
CA ALA A 306 -1.51 25.67 15.06
C ALA A 306 -1.90 26.66 16.17
N VAL A 307 -2.23 27.90 15.82
CA VAL A 307 -2.66 28.96 16.76
C VAL A 307 -4.17 29.22 16.73
N SER A 308 -4.94 28.39 16.03
CA SER A 308 -6.40 28.53 15.92
C SER A 308 -7.15 28.08 17.19
N SER A 309 -8.42 28.47 17.31
CA SER A 309 -9.30 27.95 18.36
C SER A 309 -9.44 26.42 18.28
N LEU A 310 -9.53 25.87 17.07
CA LEU A 310 -9.62 24.42 16.84
C LEU A 310 -8.39 23.68 17.37
N ALA A 311 -7.19 24.27 17.27
CA ALA A 311 -5.99 23.69 17.88
C ALA A 311 -6.10 23.63 19.41
N THR A 312 -6.79 24.58 20.03
CA THR A 312 -7.07 24.56 21.48
C THR A 312 -8.09 23.48 21.82
N SER A 313 -9.18 23.36 21.04
CA SER A 313 -10.19 22.30 21.21
C SER A 313 -9.58 20.90 21.09
N TYR A 314 -8.76 20.66 20.06
CA TYR A 314 -8.01 19.41 19.91
C TYR A 314 -7.06 19.15 21.08
N ARG A 315 -6.31 20.15 21.53
CA ARG A 315 -5.38 19.99 22.65
C ARG A 315 -6.10 19.62 23.94
N ASN A 316 -7.26 20.23 24.21
CA ASN A 316 -8.08 19.90 25.38
C ASN A 316 -8.60 18.47 25.30
N TYR A 317 -9.16 18.08 24.15
CA TYR A 317 -9.64 16.72 23.91
C TYR A 317 -8.53 15.68 24.08
N ILE A 318 -7.38 15.89 23.44
CA ILE A 318 -6.22 14.98 23.50
C ILE A 318 -5.65 14.89 24.92
N THR A 319 -5.45 16.03 25.58
CA THR A 319 -4.92 16.07 26.95
C THR A 319 -5.82 15.30 27.91
N SER A 320 -7.15 15.43 27.76
CA SER A 320 -8.10 14.68 28.58
C SER A 320 -7.94 13.15 28.45
N HIS A 321 -7.52 12.63 27.29
CA HIS A 321 -7.28 11.19 27.09
C HIS A 321 -5.98 10.71 27.73
N PHE A 322 -4.96 11.56 27.78
CA PHE A 322 -3.72 11.25 28.50
C PHE A 322 -3.90 11.32 30.02
N ASP A 323 -4.71 12.25 30.51
CA ASP A 323 -4.81 12.54 31.93
C ASP A 323 -5.88 11.66 32.64
N ASN A 324 -6.92 11.23 31.93
CA ASN A 324 -8.01 10.41 32.48
C ASN A 324 -7.86 8.91 32.16
N LEU A 325 -6.71 8.33 32.52
CA LEU A 325 -6.51 6.88 32.40
C LEU A 325 -7.32 6.11 33.45
N PRO A 326 -7.70 4.83 33.20
CA PRO A 326 -8.60 4.06 34.07
C PRO A 326 -8.08 3.88 35.50
N ASP A 327 -6.76 3.81 35.67
CA ASP A 327 -6.10 3.68 36.97
C ASP A 327 -4.65 4.22 36.91
N GLN A 328 -4.05 4.50 38.08
CA GLN A 328 -2.69 5.04 38.18
C GLN A 328 -1.59 4.06 37.73
N SER A 329 -1.89 2.76 37.69
CA SER A 329 -0.97 1.70 37.21
C SER A 329 -0.90 1.62 35.69
N THR A 330 -1.84 2.28 35.01
CA THR A 330 -1.90 2.36 33.55
C THR A 330 -0.96 3.46 33.06
N LYS A 331 -0.11 3.10 32.11
CA LYS A 331 0.84 4.02 31.46
C LYS A 331 0.71 3.89 29.96
N ILE A 332 0.76 5.01 29.26
CA ILE A 332 0.84 5.03 27.80
C ILE A 332 2.32 4.89 27.42
N GLY A 333 2.70 3.73 26.88
CA GLY A 333 4.07 3.42 26.51
C GLY A 333 4.46 3.76 25.08
N ALA A 334 3.47 4.01 24.21
CA ALA A 334 3.70 4.43 22.83
C ALA A 334 2.48 5.16 22.27
N LEU A 335 2.71 6.12 21.38
CA LEU A 335 1.72 6.67 20.47
C LEU A 335 1.87 5.97 19.11
N VAL A 336 0.81 5.34 18.60
CA VAL A 336 0.83 4.61 17.32
C VAL A 336 -0.17 5.24 16.37
N LEU A 337 0.31 5.73 15.22
CA LEU A 337 -0.51 6.48 14.27
C LEU A 337 -0.35 5.93 12.85
N GLU A 338 -1.45 5.65 12.17
CA GLU A 338 -1.46 5.57 10.72
C GLU A 338 -1.48 7.02 10.19
N ILE A 339 -0.42 7.41 9.47
CA ILE A 339 -0.19 8.84 9.20
C ILE A 339 -1.03 9.33 8.04
N ALA A 340 -1.66 10.49 8.24
CA ALA A 340 -2.55 11.21 7.33
C ALA A 340 -3.85 10.48 6.96
N MET A 341 -3.83 9.21 6.54
CA MET A 341 -5.03 8.53 6.05
C MET A 341 -5.17 7.12 6.65
N HIS A 342 -6.32 6.85 7.25
CA HIS A 342 -6.71 5.50 7.68
C HIS A 342 -7.16 4.67 6.46
N GLY A 343 -6.27 3.85 5.90
CA GLY A 343 -6.51 3.12 4.66
C GLY A 343 -7.63 2.09 4.81
N ALA A 344 -7.41 1.07 5.65
CA ALA A 344 -8.40 0.00 5.87
C ALA A 344 -9.64 0.48 6.67
N GLY A 345 -9.49 1.56 7.44
CA GLY A 345 -10.56 2.17 8.24
C GLY A 345 -11.66 2.85 7.44
N GLY A 346 -11.45 3.11 6.15
CA GLY A 346 -12.41 3.82 5.30
C GLY A 346 -11.81 4.85 4.36
N MET A 347 -10.48 4.86 4.18
CA MET A 347 -9.77 5.92 3.47
C MET A 347 -10.11 7.31 4.06
N ASP A 348 -10.15 7.38 5.39
CA ASP A 348 -10.43 8.61 6.13
C ASP A 348 -9.15 9.42 6.21
N LEU A 349 -9.13 10.58 5.55
CA LEU A 349 -8.05 11.55 5.68
C LEU A 349 -8.23 12.27 7.01
N ILE A 350 -7.34 12.01 7.95
CA ILE A 350 -7.32 12.66 9.26
C ILE A 350 -6.82 14.09 9.08
N ASP A 351 -7.42 15.01 9.82
CA ASP A 351 -6.91 16.37 9.88
C ASP A 351 -5.44 16.40 10.38
N PRO A 352 -4.47 16.86 9.55
CA PRO A 352 -3.06 16.86 9.95
C PRO A 352 -2.74 17.68 11.21
N LEU A 353 -3.55 18.71 11.49
CA LEU A 353 -3.43 19.49 12.72
C LEU A 353 -3.66 18.64 13.97
N PHE A 354 -4.61 17.70 13.91
CA PHE A 354 -4.95 16.82 15.02
C PHE A 354 -3.78 15.88 15.36
N GLN A 355 -3.22 15.21 14.33
CA GLN A 355 -2.06 14.34 14.51
C GLN A 355 -0.85 15.12 15.01
N ARG A 356 -0.62 16.33 14.51
CA ARG A 356 0.44 17.22 15.01
C ARG A 356 0.30 17.47 16.52
N ILE A 357 -0.87 17.89 16.98
CA ILE A 357 -1.09 18.19 18.42
C ILE A 357 -0.97 16.92 19.25
N LEU A 358 -1.43 15.77 18.74
CA LEU A 358 -1.30 14.49 19.42
C LEU A 358 0.16 14.10 19.62
N VAL A 359 1.01 14.30 18.61
CA VAL A 359 2.47 14.12 18.69
C VAL A 359 3.11 15.12 19.66
N GLU A 360 2.71 16.40 19.63
CA GLU A 360 3.18 17.41 20.59
C GLU A 360 2.88 17.00 22.05
N GLU A 361 1.67 16.50 22.32
CA GLU A 361 1.26 16.06 23.67
C GLU A 361 1.95 14.77 24.12
N ALA A 362 2.24 13.85 23.20
CA ALA A 362 3.05 12.66 23.49
C ALA A 362 4.51 13.03 23.82
N ASN A 363 5.10 13.93 23.03
CA ASN A 363 6.48 14.40 23.23
C ASN A 363 6.66 15.09 24.60
N LYS A 364 5.71 15.93 25.02
CA LYS A 364 5.70 16.56 26.36
C LYS A 364 5.74 15.53 27.50
N ARG A 365 5.23 14.33 27.25
CA ARG A 365 5.15 13.21 28.22
C ARG A 365 6.25 12.16 27.98
N SER A 366 7.19 12.43 27.08
CA SER A 366 8.26 11.50 26.70
C SER A 366 7.75 10.13 26.24
N ILE A 367 6.59 10.11 25.58
CA ILE A 367 5.98 8.91 25.01
C ILE A 367 6.50 8.75 23.57
N PRO A 368 7.16 7.62 23.23
CA PRO A 368 7.68 7.41 21.89
C PRO A 368 6.58 7.37 20.83
N VAL A 369 6.86 8.00 19.68
CA VAL A 369 5.91 8.11 18.56
C VAL A 369 6.28 7.13 17.45
N ILE A 370 5.34 6.24 17.12
CA ILE A 370 5.40 5.34 15.97
C ILE A 370 4.53 5.92 14.85
N ALA A 371 5.17 6.26 13.74
CA ALA A 371 4.52 6.58 12.48
C ALA A 371 4.38 5.32 11.61
N ASP A 372 3.17 4.79 11.50
CA ASP A 372 2.86 3.77 10.51
C ASP A 372 2.63 4.46 9.14
N GLU A 373 3.67 4.39 8.30
CA GLU A 373 3.66 4.85 6.91
C GLU A 373 3.69 3.68 5.92
N VAL A 374 3.26 2.48 6.35
CA VAL A 374 3.11 1.30 5.48
C VAL A 374 2.15 1.62 4.32
N PHE A 375 1.11 2.42 4.58
CA PHE A 375 0.21 2.95 3.54
C PHE A 375 0.73 4.24 2.92
N SER A 376 0.96 5.27 3.73
CA SER A 376 1.09 6.66 3.28
C SER A 376 2.49 7.06 2.77
N GLY A 377 3.51 6.31 3.16
CA GLY A 377 4.91 6.60 2.81
C GLY A 377 5.22 6.35 1.34
N MET A 378 6.46 6.66 0.96
CA MET A 378 7.00 6.39 -0.38
C MET A 378 6.14 7.01 -1.49
N TRP A 379 5.73 8.27 -1.37
CA TRP A 379 5.00 9.01 -2.41
C TRP A 379 3.54 8.61 -2.64
N ARG A 380 2.97 7.68 -1.87
CA ARG A 380 1.53 7.35 -1.95
C ARG A 380 0.66 8.60 -1.87
N LEU A 381 0.93 9.45 -0.88
CA LEU A 381 0.21 10.72 -0.68
C LEU A 381 0.93 11.95 -1.27
N GLY A 382 1.80 11.73 -2.25
CA GLY A 382 2.46 12.81 -3.01
C GLY A 382 3.79 13.29 -2.43
N MET A 383 4.33 12.64 -1.41
CA MET A 383 5.57 13.02 -0.73
C MET A 383 6.29 11.78 -0.15
N PRO A 384 7.62 11.83 0.08
CA PRO A 384 8.37 10.70 0.62
C PRO A 384 7.83 10.21 1.97
N THR A 385 7.39 11.14 2.82
CA THR A 385 6.78 10.89 4.13
C THR A 385 5.59 11.82 4.39
N ALA A 386 4.49 11.24 4.85
CA ALA A 386 3.26 11.95 5.16
C ALA A 386 3.34 12.72 6.50
N CYS A 387 4.28 12.39 7.39
CA CYS A 387 4.55 13.14 8.62
C CYS A 387 4.80 14.64 8.35
N SER A 388 5.32 14.97 7.16
CA SER A 388 5.55 16.35 6.74
C SER A 388 4.27 17.20 6.63
N MET A 389 3.09 16.59 6.45
CA MET A 389 1.80 17.29 6.44
C MET A 389 1.45 17.90 7.80
N GLY A 390 1.81 17.22 8.89
CA GLY A 390 1.67 17.73 10.26
C GLY A 390 2.88 18.51 10.75
N GLY A 391 4.01 18.44 10.02
CA GLY A 391 5.25 19.12 10.35
C GLY A 391 5.89 18.62 11.65
N PHE A 392 5.95 17.29 11.83
CA PHE A 392 6.60 16.63 12.96
C PHE A 392 7.50 15.48 12.49
N HIS A 393 8.37 15.02 13.39
CA HIS A 393 9.17 13.80 13.20
C HIS A 393 8.76 12.74 14.23
N PRO A 394 8.66 11.46 13.83
CA PRO A 394 8.44 10.37 14.77
C PRO A 394 9.76 9.92 15.43
N ASP A 395 9.67 9.05 16.42
CA ASP A 395 10.83 8.30 16.94
C ASP A 395 11.10 7.04 16.14
N ILE A 396 10.03 6.45 15.59
CA ILE A 396 10.03 5.20 14.85
C ILE A 396 9.07 5.32 13.67
N ALA A 397 9.44 4.81 12.49
CA ALA A 397 8.55 4.77 11.32
C ALA A 397 8.56 3.41 10.63
N CYS A 398 7.39 2.96 10.16
CA CYS A 398 7.23 1.70 9.44
C CYS A 398 6.96 1.95 7.95
N TYR A 399 7.64 1.22 7.07
CA TYR A 399 7.47 1.30 5.61
C TYR A 399 7.35 -0.11 5.00
N SER A 400 6.46 -0.29 4.04
CA SER A 400 6.35 -1.50 3.21
C SER A 400 5.64 -1.14 1.90
N LYS A 401 4.79 -2.02 1.34
CA LYS A 401 3.96 -1.78 0.15
C LYS A 401 4.74 -1.14 -1.00
N LEU A 402 4.62 0.19 -1.16
CA LEU A 402 5.23 0.93 -2.26
C LEU A 402 6.76 1.02 -2.16
N LEU A 403 7.34 0.67 -1.00
CA LEU A 403 8.79 0.53 -0.78
C LEU A 403 9.48 -0.24 -1.91
N THR A 404 8.87 -1.32 -2.42
CA THR A 404 9.42 -2.16 -3.50
C THR A 404 8.70 -1.95 -4.84
N GLY A 405 7.96 -0.85 -4.99
CA GLY A 405 7.16 -0.55 -6.19
C GLY A 405 6.09 -1.59 -6.50
N GLY A 406 5.70 -2.42 -5.51
CA GLY A 406 4.70 -3.47 -5.68
C GLY A 406 5.20 -4.74 -6.35
N THR A 407 6.50 -5.00 -6.31
CA THR A 407 7.12 -6.15 -7.00
C THR A 407 7.38 -7.35 -6.08
N VAL A 408 7.86 -7.12 -4.84
CA VAL A 408 8.27 -8.20 -3.92
C VAL A 408 8.05 -7.76 -2.46
N PRO A 409 7.66 -8.63 -1.52
CA PRO A 409 7.47 -8.25 -0.13
C PRO A 409 8.78 -7.82 0.54
N MET A 410 8.71 -6.74 1.31
CA MET A 410 9.75 -6.26 2.22
C MET A 410 9.14 -5.18 3.11
N ALA A 411 9.65 -5.02 4.33
CA ALA A 411 9.35 -3.88 5.16
C ALA A 411 10.58 -3.37 5.93
N LEU A 412 10.49 -2.12 6.36
CA LEU A 412 11.51 -1.43 7.15
C LEU A 412 10.87 -0.81 8.38
N THR A 413 11.59 -0.89 9.50
CA THR A 413 11.32 -0.11 10.70
C THR A 413 12.51 0.81 10.94
N VAL A 414 12.32 2.11 10.72
CA VAL A 414 13.35 3.14 10.94
C VAL A 414 13.23 3.65 12.36
N ALA A 415 14.34 3.82 13.05
CA ALA A 415 14.38 4.31 14.43
C ALA A 415 15.36 5.48 14.59
N SER A 416 15.06 6.39 15.51
CA SER A 416 15.99 7.40 15.98
C SER A 416 17.16 6.78 16.76
N GLU A 417 18.24 7.54 16.92
CA GLU A 417 19.40 7.09 17.70
C GLU A 417 19.01 6.80 19.15
N ASP A 418 18.15 7.64 19.70
CA ASP A 418 17.62 7.56 21.04
C ASP A 418 16.87 6.25 21.33
N VAL A 419 16.16 5.71 20.34
CA VAL A 419 15.50 4.41 20.43
C VAL A 419 16.52 3.28 20.32
N PHE A 420 17.50 3.39 19.42
CA PHE A 420 18.56 2.40 19.28
C PHE A 420 19.37 2.24 20.58
N GLN A 421 19.76 3.35 21.21
CA GLN A 421 20.51 3.34 22.46
C GLN A 421 19.74 2.73 23.64
N ALA A 422 18.41 2.68 23.59
CA ALA A 422 17.61 2.02 24.63
C ALA A 422 17.85 0.50 24.74
N PHE A 423 18.42 -0.12 23.70
CA PHE A 423 18.81 -1.53 23.64
C PHE A 423 20.31 -1.76 23.81
N ALA A 424 21.11 -0.70 23.99
CA ALA A 424 22.53 -0.85 24.29
C ALA A 424 22.71 -1.52 25.67
N GLY A 425 23.67 -2.43 25.74
CA GLY A 425 23.91 -3.27 26.91
C GLY A 425 25.10 -4.20 26.70
N SER A 426 25.54 -4.87 27.76
CA SER A 426 26.64 -5.85 27.69
C SER A 426 26.14 -7.26 27.36
N GLU A 427 24.85 -7.53 27.59
CA GLU A 427 24.25 -8.85 27.42
C GLU A 427 23.37 -8.95 26.19
N LYS A 428 23.40 -10.11 25.52
CA LYS A 428 22.55 -10.37 24.33
C LYS A 428 21.05 -10.24 24.64
N SER A 429 20.62 -10.54 25.86
CA SER A 429 19.23 -10.37 26.31
C SER A 429 18.77 -8.91 26.34
N GLU A 430 19.70 -7.95 26.29
CA GLU A 430 19.35 -6.53 26.23
C GLU A 430 19.04 -6.05 24.81
N ALA A 431 19.52 -6.77 23.80
CA ALA A 431 19.28 -6.47 22.39
C ALA A 431 17.80 -6.66 21.99
N LEU A 432 17.45 -6.14 20.82
CA LEU A 432 16.16 -6.42 20.19
C LEU A 432 16.15 -7.85 19.62
N LEU A 433 15.66 -8.81 20.41
CA LEU A 433 15.51 -10.21 19.98
C LEU A 433 14.27 -10.38 19.09
N HIS A 434 14.36 -9.88 17.87
CA HIS A 434 13.38 -10.05 16.79
C HIS A 434 14.17 -10.31 15.51
N GLY A 435 13.75 -11.27 14.69
CA GLY A 435 14.36 -11.50 13.38
C GLY A 435 13.56 -12.49 12.56
N HIS A 436 13.69 -12.38 11.24
CA HIS A 436 13.06 -13.25 10.25
C HIS A 436 14.14 -13.95 9.42
N SER A 437 13.82 -15.11 8.86
CA SER A 437 14.78 -15.84 8.03
C SER A 437 15.21 -15.07 6.78
N TYR A 438 14.34 -14.19 6.27
CA TYR A 438 14.57 -13.34 5.09
C TYR A 438 14.85 -11.87 5.43
N THR A 439 15.17 -11.56 6.69
CA THR A 439 15.57 -10.20 7.11
C THR A 439 16.62 -9.63 6.15
N ALA A 440 16.32 -8.46 5.57
CA ALA A 440 17.15 -7.75 4.60
C ALA A 440 17.53 -8.58 3.35
N HIS A 441 16.60 -9.38 2.80
CA HIS A 441 16.88 -10.18 1.62
C HIS A 441 17.36 -9.31 0.43
N PRO A 442 18.50 -9.63 -0.23
CA PRO A 442 19.10 -8.76 -1.24
C PRO A 442 18.22 -8.47 -2.46
N ILE A 443 17.31 -9.39 -2.80
CA ILE A 443 16.36 -9.23 -3.91
C ILE A 443 15.42 -8.05 -3.64
N GLY A 444 14.79 -8.00 -2.47
CA GLY A 444 13.92 -6.91 -2.06
C GLY A 444 14.68 -5.60 -1.92
N CYS A 445 15.89 -5.63 -1.35
CA CYS A 445 16.73 -4.44 -1.25
C CYS A 445 17.03 -3.84 -2.63
N SER A 446 17.40 -4.68 -3.61
CA SER A 446 17.72 -4.23 -4.98
C SER A 446 16.52 -3.59 -5.67
N VAL A 447 15.34 -4.19 -5.50
CA VAL A 447 14.09 -3.68 -6.07
C VAL A 447 13.64 -2.39 -5.39
N ALA A 448 13.75 -2.30 -4.07
CA ALA A 448 13.41 -1.10 -3.32
C ALA A 448 14.32 0.09 -3.66
N ILE A 449 15.62 -0.16 -3.92
CA ILE A 449 16.52 0.88 -4.46
C ILE A 449 16.00 1.40 -5.80
N ALA A 450 15.69 0.51 -6.74
CA ALA A 450 15.20 0.91 -8.05
C ALA A 450 13.86 1.67 -7.95
N ALA A 451 12.94 1.23 -7.08
CA ALA A 451 11.68 1.92 -6.84
C ALA A 451 11.90 3.32 -6.25
N PHE A 452 12.77 3.45 -5.24
CA PHE A 452 13.12 4.73 -4.65
C PHE A 452 13.73 5.69 -5.69
N ASP A 453 14.70 5.21 -6.48
CA ASP A 453 15.35 6.01 -7.52
C ASP A 453 14.32 6.47 -8.58
N ILE A 454 13.40 5.60 -8.97
CA ILE A 454 12.29 5.97 -9.85
C ILE A 454 11.44 7.08 -9.24
N PHE A 455 11.00 6.96 -7.99
CA PHE A 455 10.06 7.93 -7.40
C PHE A 455 10.71 9.28 -7.10
N SER A 456 12.00 9.29 -6.78
CA SER A 456 12.75 10.46 -6.29
C SER A 456 13.56 11.20 -7.37
N ASP A 457 13.70 10.66 -8.58
CA ASP A 457 14.42 11.29 -9.68
C ASP A 457 13.47 11.94 -10.71
N PRO A 458 13.47 13.29 -10.86
CA PRO A 458 12.66 13.97 -11.87
C PRO A 458 12.97 13.57 -13.32
N ALA A 459 14.12 12.95 -13.60
CA ALA A 459 14.44 12.41 -14.92
C ALA A 459 13.69 11.11 -15.22
N LEU A 460 13.25 10.39 -14.18
CA LEU A 460 12.50 9.14 -14.29
C LEU A 460 11.00 9.33 -14.01
N ASN A 461 10.66 10.11 -12.99
CA ASN A 461 9.28 10.39 -12.60
C ASN A 461 8.81 11.73 -13.16
N PRO A 462 7.95 11.74 -14.19
CA PRO A 462 7.47 12.99 -14.80
C PRO A 462 6.53 13.79 -13.90
N ASN A 463 6.02 13.19 -12.82
CA ASN A 463 5.15 13.86 -11.86
C ASN A 463 5.94 14.53 -10.73
N LEU A 464 7.26 14.36 -10.68
CA LEU A 464 8.09 14.97 -9.65
C LEU A 464 8.58 16.35 -10.09
N SER A 465 8.39 17.36 -9.23
CA SER A 465 8.90 18.70 -9.49
C SER A 465 10.40 18.80 -9.21
N ALA A 466 11.18 19.39 -10.12
CA ALA A 466 12.60 19.69 -9.87
C ALA A 466 12.84 20.66 -8.69
N LYS A 467 11.80 21.36 -8.20
CA LYS A 467 11.89 22.39 -7.16
C LYS A 467 11.51 21.90 -5.76
N GLN A 468 10.79 20.78 -5.66
CA GLN A 468 10.25 20.28 -4.39
C GLN A 468 10.20 18.76 -4.41
N ASP A 469 10.47 18.15 -3.26
CA ASP A 469 10.38 16.71 -3.07
C ASP A 469 8.90 16.28 -2.88
N LYS A 470 8.04 16.66 -3.83
CA LYS A 470 6.60 16.36 -3.87
C LYS A 470 6.07 16.20 -5.29
N LEU A 471 5.05 15.35 -5.47
CA LEU A 471 4.39 15.17 -6.76
C LEU A 471 3.59 16.41 -7.12
N GLU A 472 3.48 16.67 -8.42
CA GLU A 472 2.43 17.52 -8.95
C GLU A 472 1.05 16.89 -8.71
N ASP A 473 0.00 17.72 -8.66
CA ASP A 473 -1.36 17.24 -8.49
C ASP A 473 -1.76 16.36 -9.68
N LEU A 474 -2.08 15.09 -9.40
CA LEU A 474 -2.39 14.08 -10.41
C LEU A 474 -3.85 14.15 -10.90
N TRP A 475 -4.75 14.52 -9.99
CA TRP A 475 -6.19 14.45 -10.22
C TRP A 475 -6.73 15.75 -10.83
N PRO A 476 -7.69 15.66 -11.78
CA PRO A 476 -8.35 16.82 -12.37
C PRO A 476 -9.31 17.45 -11.34
N ILE A 477 -8.81 18.44 -10.59
CA ILE A 477 -9.46 18.87 -9.34
C ILE A 477 -10.87 19.44 -9.54
N GLU A 478 -11.14 20.16 -10.64
CA GLU A 478 -12.45 20.76 -10.91
C GLU A 478 -13.52 19.67 -11.09
N GLU A 479 -13.21 18.64 -11.87
CA GLU A 479 -14.08 17.49 -12.14
C GLU A 479 -14.28 16.64 -10.88
N VAL A 480 -13.23 16.48 -10.08
CA VAL A 480 -13.32 15.79 -8.78
C VAL A 480 -14.18 16.57 -7.79
N VAL A 481 -14.03 17.89 -7.73
CA VAL A 481 -14.87 18.76 -6.88
C VAL A 481 -16.33 18.68 -7.34
N ALA A 482 -16.61 18.62 -8.64
CA ALA A 482 -17.96 18.43 -9.17
C ALA A 482 -18.58 17.08 -8.76
N LEU A 483 -17.78 16.01 -8.60
CA LEU A 483 -18.27 14.74 -8.05
C LEU A 483 -18.78 14.90 -6.61
N SER A 484 -18.11 15.73 -5.79
CA SER A 484 -18.50 15.96 -4.39
C SER A 484 -19.84 16.68 -4.19
N GLN A 485 -20.43 17.23 -5.27
CA GLN A 485 -21.69 17.95 -5.26
C GLN A 485 -22.89 17.07 -5.62
N ARG A 486 -22.65 15.82 -6.03
CA ARG A 486 -23.71 14.87 -6.42
C ARG A 486 -24.42 14.35 -5.18
N ALA A 487 -25.75 14.18 -5.26
CA ALA A 487 -26.57 13.84 -4.10
C ALA A 487 -26.17 12.52 -3.41
N VAL A 488 -25.63 11.57 -4.18
CA VAL A 488 -25.20 10.25 -3.70
C VAL A 488 -23.77 10.22 -3.14
N VAL A 489 -23.04 11.33 -3.20
CA VAL A 489 -21.64 11.43 -2.74
C VAL A 489 -21.59 12.21 -1.43
N LYS A 490 -21.12 11.54 -0.37
CA LYS A 490 -20.95 12.13 0.96
C LYS A 490 -19.67 12.96 1.04
N ARG A 491 -18.55 12.39 0.59
CA ARG A 491 -17.24 13.05 0.58
C ARG A 491 -16.32 12.52 -0.52
N VAL A 492 -15.34 13.34 -0.87
CA VAL A 492 -14.29 13.01 -1.86
C VAL A 492 -12.92 13.39 -1.31
N VAL A 493 -11.89 12.56 -1.54
CA VAL A 493 -10.50 12.87 -1.15
C VAL A 493 -9.55 12.63 -2.32
N PRO A 494 -9.12 13.69 -3.04
CA PRO A 494 -8.05 13.60 -4.04
C PRO A 494 -6.70 13.98 -3.43
N LEU A 495 -5.90 13.00 -3.02
CA LEU A 495 -4.61 13.24 -2.37
C LEU A 495 -3.50 12.34 -2.93
N GLY A 496 -2.46 12.96 -3.49
CA GLY A 496 -1.37 12.25 -4.14
C GLY A 496 -1.89 11.29 -5.21
N THR A 497 -1.59 10.01 -5.02
CA THR A 497 -2.01 8.93 -5.94
C THR A 497 -3.37 8.30 -5.58
N VAL A 498 -4.09 8.85 -4.60
CA VAL A 498 -5.33 8.29 -4.07
C VAL A 498 -6.51 9.21 -4.39
N LEU A 499 -7.57 8.63 -4.92
CA LEU A 499 -8.87 9.27 -5.08
C LEU A 499 -9.93 8.45 -4.35
N VAL A 500 -10.58 9.04 -3.37
CA VAL A 500 -11.62 8.39 -2.54
C VAL A 500 -12.97 9.04 -2.83
N LEU A 501 -14.02 8.23 -2.93
CA LEU A 501 -15.42 8.66 -2.92
C LEU A 501 -16.20 7.82 -1.91
N GLU A 502 -16.75 8.46 -0.88
CA GLU A 502 -17.70 7.83 0.02
C GLU A 502 -19.13 8.11 -0.45
N LEU A 503 -19.93 7.06 -0.55
CA LEU A 503 -21.33 7.15 -0.97
C LEU A 503 -22.28 7.26 0.21
N GLN A 504 -23.42 7.90 -0.03
CA GLN A 504 -24.56 7.98 0.89
C GLN A 504 -25.86 7.55 0.17
N PRO A 505 -26.88 7.07 0.90
CA PRO A 505 -28.18 6.76 0.32
C PRO A 505 -28.82 7.96 -0.39
N ALA A 506 -29.49 7.72 -1.52
CA ALA A 506 -30.31 8.72 -2.17
C ALA A 506 -31.65 8.85 -1.40
N GLY A 507 -31.78 9.90 -0.58
CA GLY A 507 -32.99 10.19 0.21
C GLY A 507 -33.02 9.56 1.62
N SER A 508 -34.10 9.79 2.37
CA SER A 508 -34.25 9.48 3.80
C SER A 508 -34.59 8.01 4.13
N LYS A 509 -34.15 7.04 3.34
CA LYS A 509 -34.39 5.61 3.66
C LYS A 509 -33.23 5.05 4.49
N GLU A 510 -33.44 5.05 5.80
CA GLU A 510 -32.58 4.48 6.85
C GLU A 510 -32.58 2.94 6.84
N GLU A 511 -31.97 2.26 5.86
CA GLU A 511 -31.82 0.78 5.97
C GLU A 511 -30.50 0.19 5.40
N ALA A 512 -29.51 1.01 5.05
CA ALA A 512 -28.20 0.49 4.66
C ALA A 512 -27.26 0.43 5.87
N TYR A 513 -26.69 -0.73 6.17
CA TYR A 513 -25.53 -0.82 7.08
C TYR A 513 -24.46 0.20 6.63
N GLU A 514 -23.99 1.03 7.56
CA GLU A 514 -22.91 1.99 7.32
C GLU A 514 -21.52 1.35 7.54
N GLY A 515 -20.47 2.01 7.03
CA GLY A 515 -19.09 1.57 7.20
C GLY A 515 -18.76 0.26 6.44
N TYR A 516 -17.77 -0.49 6.94
CA TYR A 516 -17.16 -1.61 6.22
C TYR A 516 -18.13 -2.71 5.75
N ALA A 517 -19.24 -2.92 6.47
CA ALA A 517 -20.24 -3.94 6.14
C ALA A 517 -21.25 -3.49 5.06
N SER A 518 -21.23 -2.21 4.66
CA SER A 518 -22.13 -1.68 3.66
C SER A 518 -21.90 -2.31 2.28
N SER A 519 -22.99 -2.50 1.52
CA SER A 519 -22.93 -2.92 0.12
C SER A 519 -23.16 -1.78 -0.87
N LEU A 520 -23.24 -0.52 -0.40
CA LEU A 520 -23.65 0.63 -1.22
C LEU A 520 -22.73 0.88 -2.42
N ALA A 521 -21.42 0.69 -2.26
CA ALA A 521 -20.44 0.87 -3.33
C ALA A 521 -20.43 -0.28 -4.36
N LYS A 522 -20.97 -1.45 -4.01
CA LYS A 522 -20.80 -2.68 -4.80
C LYS A 522 -21.33 -2.55 -6.23
N PRO A 523 -22.56 -2.04 -6.50
CA PRO A 523 -23.08 -1.93 -7.87
C PRO A 523 -22.23 -1.01 -8.76
N TYR A 524 -21.77 0.12 -8.23
CA TYR A 524 -20.92 1.06 -8.97
C TYR A 524 -19.53 0.48 -9.27
N VAL A 525 -18.96 -0.28 -8.32
CA VAL A 525 -17.70 -1.00 -8.54
C VAL A 525 -17.86 -2.08 -9.61
N GLU A 526 -18.97 -2.82 -9.61
CA GLU A 526 -19.26 -3.83 -10.63
C GLU A 526 -19.42 -3.21 -12.02
N GLU A 527 -20.11 -2.07 -12.12
CA GLU A 527 -20.22 -1.33 -13.38
C GLU A 527 -18.86 -0.82 -13.87
N LEU A 528 -18.04 -0.26 -12.99
CA LEU A 528 -16.69 0.20 -13.33
C LEU A 528 -15.78 -0.94 -13.78
N ARG A 529 -15.88 -2.13 -13.16
CA ARG A 529 -15.19 -3.34 -13.64
C ARG A 529 -15.63 -3.72 -15.05
N SER A 530 -16.92 -3.62 -15.38
CA SER A 530 -17.40 -3.88 -16.75
C SER A 530 -16.82 -2.91 -17.80
N ARG A 531 -16.38 -1.73 -17.35
CA ARG A 531 -15.74 -0.69 -18.18
C ARG A 531 -14.20 -0.78 -18.22
N GLY A 532 -13.61 -1.80 -17.58
CA GLY A 532 -12.17 -2.06 -17.64
C GLY A 532 -11.34 -1.37 -16.56
N ILE A 533 -11.92 -1.05 -15.40
CA ILE A 533 -11.15 -0.64 -14.21
C ILE A 533 -11.51 -1.52 -13.01
N PHE A 534 -10.50 -2.16 -12.43
CA PHE A 534 -10.66 -3.01 -11.26
C PHE A 534 -10.57 -2.18 -9.97
N LEU A 535 -11.66 -2.19 -9.20
CA LEU A 535 -11.74 -1.56 -7.87
C LEU A 535 -12.22 -2.58 -6.84
N ARG A 536 -11.96 -2.33 -5.56
CA ARG A 536 -12.55 -3.07 -4.43
C ARG A 536 -13.38 -2.10 -3.59
N PRO A 537 -14.61 -2.48 -3.18
CA PRO A 537 -15.36 -1.68 -2.22
C PRO A 537 -14.73 -1.81 -0.83
N LEU A 538 -14.78 -0.73 -0.06
CA LEU A 538 -14.58 -0.71 1.40
C LEU A 538 -15.89 -0.22 2.02
N GLY A 539 -16.87 -1.11 2.15
CA GLY A 539 -18.20 -0.70 2.59
C GLY A 539 -18.89 0.21 1.57
N ASN A 540 -19.23 1.43 2.00
CA ASN A 540 -19.79 2.50 1.17
C ASN A 540 -18.71 3.35 0.48
N VAL A 541 -17.43 3.06 0.71
CA VAL A 541 -16.30 3.76 0.12
C VAL A 541 -15.83 3.07 -1.16
N MET A 542 -15.69 3.85 -2.22
CA MET A 542 -14.97 3.52 -3.44
C MET A 542 -13.66 4.29 -3.45
N TYR A 543 -12.59 3.65 -3.89
CA TYR A 543 -11.31 4.33 -4.06
C TYR A 543 -10.65 3.88 -5.35
N VAL A 544 -9.94 4.80 -5.98
CA VAL A 544 -8.98 4.51 -7.05
C VAL A 544 -7.60 4.92 -6.57
N MET A 545 -6.62 4.08 -6.85
CA MET A 545 -5.24 4.29 -6.49
C MET A 545 -4.37 4.07 -7.72
N VAL A 546 -3.69 5.13 -8.14
CA VAL A 546 -2.73 5.11 -9.25
C VAL A 546 -1.31 4.96 -8.73
N THR A 547 -0.32 4.97 -9.62
CA THR A 547 1.09 4.95 -9.23
C THR A 547 1.66 6.36 -9.15
N PRO A 548 2.77 6.59 -8.40
CA PRO A 548 3.46 7.88 -8.43
C PRO A 548 3.89 8.35 -9.83
N THR A 549 3.98 7.45 -10.81
CA THR A 549 4.42 7.78 -12.18
C THR A 549 3.28 7.79 -13.21
N THR A 550 2.04 7.50 -12.79
CA THR A 550 0.86 7.54 -13.68
C THR A 550 0.65 8.93 -14.25
N SER A 551 0.35 9.02 -15.55
CA SER A 551 0.12 10.31 -16.21
C SER A 551 -1.19 10.98 -15.75
N ARG A 552 -1.20 12.32 -15.75
CA ARG A 552 -2.43 13.10 -15.50
C ARG A 552 -3.54 12.81 -16.50
N SER A 553 -3.21 12.46 -17.74
CA SER A 553 -4.22 12.09 -18.75
C SER A 553 -4.96 10.81 -18.35
N LYS A 554 -4.25 9.79 -17.85
CA LYS A 554 -4.85 8.56 -17.34
C LYS A 554 -5.71 8.82 -16.11
N CYS A 555 -5.27 9.70 -15.21
CA CYS A 555 -6.07 10.12 -14.05
C CYS A 555 -7.37 10.81 -14.49
N ARG A 556 -7.33 11.64 -15.54
CA ARG A 556 -8.53 12.26 -16.14
C ARG A 556 -9.49 11.24 -16.73
N GLU A 557 -9.00 10.28 -17.51
CA GLU A 557 -9.81 9.17 -18.06
C GLU A 557 -10.52 8.38 -16.95
N ILE A 558 -9.84 8.14 -15.82
CA ILE A 558 -10.43 7.46 -14.66
C ILE A 558 -11.58 8.28 -14.07
N VAL A 559 -11.38 9.59 -13.85
CA VAL A 559 -12.42 10.47 -13.29
C VAL A 559 -13.62 10.60 -14.23
N GLU A 560 -13.40 10.62 -15.55
CA GLU A 560 -14.46 10.61 -16.56
C GLU A 560 -15.29 9.31 -16.48
N MET A 561 -14.64 8.15 -16.36
CA MET A 561 -15.33 6.87 -16.18
C MET A 561 -16.15 6.84 -14.89
N MET A 562 -15.59 7.30 -13.77
CA MET A 562 -16.31 7.39 -12.49
C MET A 562 -17.51 8.34 -12.59
N SER A 563 -17.31 9.49 -13.23
CA SER A 563 -18.35 10.50 -13.45
C SER A 563 -19.52 9.99 -14.29
N ALA A 564 -19.28 9.05 -15.21
CA ALA A 564 -20.30 8.44 -16.05
C ALA A 564 -21.13 7.37 -15.31
N VAL A 565 -20.54 6.72 -14.30
CA VAL A 565 -21.20 5.65 -13.51
C VAL A 565 -21.97 6.22 -12.33
N ILE A 566 -21.42 7.25 -11.68
CA ILE A 566 -22.06 7.86 -10.52
C ILE A 566 -23.22 8.75 -11.01
N PRO A 567 -24.43 8.65 -10.45
CA PRO A 567 -25.55 9.54 -10.79
C PRO A 567 -25.25 11.00 -10.44
N LYS A 568 -25.84 11.94 -11.19
CA LYS A 568 -25.77 13.37 -10.89
C LYS A 568 -26.53 13.72 -9.62
#